data_AF-A0A969AFF1-F1
#
_entry.id   AF-A0A969AFF1-F1
#
_cell.length_a   1.000
_cell.length_b   1.000
_cell.length_c   1.000
_cell.angle_alpha   90.00
_cell.angle_beta   90.00
_cell.angle_gamma   90.00
#
_symmetry.space_group_name_H-M   'P 1'
#
loop_
_entity.id
_entity.type
_entity.pdbx_description
1 polymer ?
#
loop_
_entity_poly.entity_id
_entity_poly.type
_entity_poly.pdbx_seq_one_letter_code
_entity_poly.pdbx_strand_id
1 'polypeptide(L)'
;MKVSSALQSQILSKYVLREILFRLGRINWEYKYNVHDLTYEFWSTGVWVKEAGTIISYKAIAKYWREAAVNQTEQLPVDKVQGGYLVSSIQDFSKKYFVYFNKVRGWQCECMKHRCWRNRIPSELPQLYKALNHKIFCHHTVAAYLCTREEKQ
;
A
#
# COMPACT_ATOMS: atom_id res chain seq x y z
N MET A 1 -13.63 3.82 -24.56
CA MET A 1 -13.03 5.07 -24.05
C MET A 1 -11.66 4.72 -23.49
N LYS A 2 -10.57 5.00 -24.22
CA LYS A 2 -9.19 4.77 -23.76
C LYS A 2 -8.89 5.80 -22.68
N VAL A 3 -8.91 5.38 -21.41
CA VAL A 3 -8.30 6.18 -20.34
C VAL A 3 -6.83 6.30 -20.72
N SER A 4 -6.33 7.52 -20.90
CA SER A 4 -4.96 7.73 -21.36
C SER A 4 -3.99 7.02 -20.42
N SER A 5 -3.01 6.32 -20.99
CA SER A 5 -1.95 5.61 -20.26
C SER A 5 -1.13 6.53 -19.33
N ALA A 6 -1.25 7.85 -19.48
CA ALA A 6 -0.62 8.84 -18.63
C ALA A 6 -1.28 8.98 -17.23
N LEU A 7 -2.50 8.46 -17.05
CA LEU A 7 -3.20 8.37 -15.76
C LEU A 7 -3.24 6.92 -15.23
N GLN A 8 -2.28 6.07 -15.63
CA GLN A 8 -2.03 4.78 -14.97
C GLN A 8 -1.94 5.05 -13.47
N SER A 9 -2.79 4.39 -12.67
CA SER A 9 -2.99 4.76 -11.27
C SER A 9 -1.63 4.94 -10.58
N GLN A 10 -1.35 6.13 -10.02
CA GLN A 10 -0.16 6.34 -9.18
C GLN A 10 -0.15 5.44 -7.93
N ILE A 11 -1.21 4.67 -7.74
CA ILE A 11 -1.39 3.70 -6.69
C ILE A 11 -0.45 2.49 -6.87
N LEU A 12 -0.15 2.08 -8.11
CA LEU A 12 0.64 0.89 -8.40
C LEU A 12 1.77 1.20 -9.40
N SER A 13 3.00 1.29 -8.90
CA SER A 13 4.18 1.53 -9.76
C SER A 13 4.73 0.23 -10.35
N LYS A 14 5.50 0.33 -11.45
CA LYS A 14 6.21 -0.83 -12.03
C LYS A 14 7.18 -1.47 -11.05
N TYR A 15 7.80 -0.68 -10.17
CA TYR A 15 8.64 -1.20 -9.08
C TYR A 15 7.84 -2.03 -8.07
N VAL A 16 6.64 -1.58 -7.68
CA VAL A 16 5.76 -2.38 -6.82
C VAL A 16 5.40 -3.70 -7.49
N LEU A 17 5.10 -3.69 -8.79
CA LEU A 17 4.84 -4.92 -9.55
C LEU A 17 6.05 -5.85 -9.56
N ARG A 18 7.25 -5.33 -9.83
CA ARG A 18 8.51 -6.09 -9.78
C ARG A 18 8.71 -6.77 -8.43
N GLU A 19 8.58 -6.02 -7.33
CA GLU A 19 8.75 -6.57 -5.98
C GLU A 19 7.75 -7.69 -5.68
N ILE A 20 6.50 -7.54 -6.12
CA ILE A 20 5.49 -8.59 -5.96
C ILE A 20 5.83 -9.81 -6.82
N LEU A 21 6.25 -9.62 -8.07
CA LEU A 21 6.67 -10.72 -8.95
C LEU A 21 7.85 -11.50 -8.35
N PHE A 22 8.83 -10.80 -7.79
CA PHE A 22 9.95 -11.41 -7.09
C PHE A 22 9.49 -12.27 -5.91
N ARG A 23 8.62 -11.73 -5.04
CA ARG A 23 8.04 -12.49 -3.92
C ARG A 23 7.20 -13.70 -4.34
N LEU A 24 6.64 -13.66 -5.56
CA LEU A 24 5.89 -14.78 -6.14
C LEU A 24 6.80 -15.77 -6.90
N GLY A 25 8.12 -15.58 -6.92
CA GLY A 25 9.06 -16.42 -7.67
C GLY A 25 8.95 -16.27 -9.19
N ARG A 26 8.33 -15.20 -9.69
CA ARG A 26 8.05 -14.97 -11.11
C ARG A 26 9.08 -14.01 -11.70
N ILE A 27 10.33 -14.46 -11.78
CA ILE A 27 11.50 -13.61 -12.09
C ILE A 27 12.04 -13.77 -13.53
N ASN A 28 11.57 -14.77 -14.28
CA ASN A 28 12.12 -15.10 -15.61
C ASN A 28 12.05 -13.95 -16.64
N TRP A 29 11.19 -12.96 -16.43
CA TRP A 29 11.11 -11.79 -17.28
C TRP A 29 12.34 -10.87 -17.17
N GLU A 30 13.05 -10.88 -16.03
CA GLU A 30 14.23 -10.02 -15.81
C GLU A 30 15.42 -10.39 -16.71
N TYR A 31 15.45 -11.60 -17.27
CA TYR A 31 16.47 -11.99 -18.25
C TYR A 31 16.36 -11.26 -19.59
N LYS A 32 15.17 -10.69 -19.88
CA LYS A 32 14.88 -10.10 -21.19
C LYS A 32 14.36 -8.66 -21.12
N TYR A 33 13.77 -8.26 -20.01
CA TYR A 33 13.09 -6.98 -19.86
C TYR A 33 13.58 -6.22 -18.62
N ASN A 34 13.69 -4.90 -18.74
CA ASN A 34 13.91 -4.02 -17.60
C ASN A 34 12.57 -3.73 -16.90
N VAL A 35 12.59 -3.34 -15.62
CA VAL A 35 11.39 -2.89 -14.89
C VAL A 35 10.66 -1.75 -15.60
N HIS A 36 11.40 -0.87 -16.28
CA HIS A 36 10.83 0.23 -17.05
C HIS A 36 10.04 -0.25 -18.28
N ASP A 37 10.34 -1.44 -18.80
CA ASP A 37 9.67 -2.03 -19.96
C ASP A 37 8.35 -2.71 -19.58
N LEU A 38 8.09 -2.95 -18.28
CA LEU A 38 6.89 -3.64 -17.85
C LEU A 38 5.62 -2.91 -18.29
N THR A 39 4.75 -3.64 -18.97
CA THR A 39 3.41 -3.22 -19.38
C THR A 39 2.40 -3.99 -18.56
N TYR A 40 1.39 -3.30 -18.03
CA TYR A 40 0.39 -3.93 -17.19
C TYR A 40 -1.01 -3.37 -17.38
N GLU A 41 -2.00 -4.23 -17.13
CA GLU A 41 -3.42 -3.94 -17.30
C GLU A 41 -4.21 -4.42 -16.08
N PHE A 42 -5.21 -3.63 -15.68
CA PHE A 42 -6.13 -4.00 -14.60
C PHE A 42 -7.24 -4.90 -15.11
N TRP A 43 -7.37 -6.07 -14.51
CA TRP A 43 -8.37 -7.09 -14.83
C TRP A 43 -9.25 -7.35 -13.60
N SER A 44 -10.39 -8.03 -13.78
CA SER A 44 -11.32 -8.31 -12.67
C SER A 44 -10.68 -9.13 -11.53
N THR A 45 -9.70 -9.98 -11.84
CA THR A 45 -9.03 -10.88 -10.89
C THR A 45 -7.69 -10.35 -10.35
N GLY A 46 -7.13 -9.30 -10.96
CA GLY A 46 -5.82 -8.78 -10.59
C GLY A 46 -5.21 -7.87 -11.65
N VAL A 47 -3.88 -7.79 -11.65
CA VAL A 47 -3.11 -7.01 -12.62
C VAL A 47 -2.35 -7.97 -13.52
N TRP A 48 -2.67 -7.97 -14.81
CA TRP A 48 -1.91 -8.70 -15.81
C TRP A 48 -0.59 -7.96 -16.08
N VAL A 49 0.54 -8.64 -15.95
CA VAL A 49 1.86 -8.12 -16.31
C VAL A 49 2.33 -8.89 -17.54
N LYS A 50 2.41 -8.18 -18.67
CA LYS A 50 2.57 -8.80 -20.00
C LYS A 50 3.90 -9.54 -20.14
N GLU A 51 4.99 -8.90 -19.74
CA GLU A 51 6.36 -9.44 -19.88
C GLU A 51 6.62 -10.61 -18.94
N ALA A 52 5.92 -10.62 -17.79
CA ALA A 52 5.95 -11.74 -16.85
C ALA A 52 4.95 -12.86 -17.21
N GLY A 53 4.11 -12.66 -18.24
CA GLY A 53 3.10 -13.62 -18.69
C GLY A 53 2.17 -14.07 -17.56
N THR A 54 1.83 -13.19 -16.62
CA THR A 54 1.13 -13.60 -15.40
C THR A 54 0.20 -12.54 -14.80
N ILE A 55 -0.82 -13.01 -14.07
CA ILE A 55 -1.72 -12.15 -13.26
C ILE A 55 -1.21 -12.10 -11.82
N ILE A 56 -1.00 -10.89 -11.31
CA ILE A 56 -0.84 -10.63 -9.88
C ILE A 56 -2.22 -10.40 -9.27
N SER A 57 -2.69 -11.32 -8.42
CA SER A 57 -4.01 -11.19 -7.81
C SER A 57 -4.09 -9.97 -6.88
N TYR A 58 -5.28 -9.38 -6.74
CA TYR A 58 -5.49 -8.30 -5.77
C TYR A 58 -5.21 -8.73 -4.32
N LYS A 59 -5.36 -10.01 -4.00
CA LYS A 59 -4.97 -10.58 -2.70
C LYS A 59 -3.46 -10.52 -2.50
N ALA A 60 -2.66 -10.84 -3.52
CA ALA A 60 -1.20 -10.74 -3.47
C ALA A 60 -0.74 -9.28 -3.31
N ILE A 61 -1.36 -8.35 -4.05
CA ILE A 61 -1.09 -6.90 -3.92
C ILE A 61 -1.42 -6.43 -2.49
N ALA A 62 -2.60 -6.77 -1.98
CA ALA A 62 -3.02 -6.41 -0.63
C ALA A 62 -2.08 -6.98 0.46
N LYS A 63 -1.64 -8.23 0.29
CA LYS A 63 -0.65 -8.87 1.18
C LYS A 63 0.68 -8.11 1.16
N TYR A 64 1.23 -7.86 -0.03
CA TYR A 64 2.47 -7.10 -0.19
C TYR A 64 2.41 -5.72 0.47
N TRP A 65 1.33 -4.95 0.26
CA TRP A 65 1.22 -3.63 0.88
C TRP A 65 1.11 -3.66 2.39
N ARG A 66 0.43 -4.67 2.96
CA ARG A 66 0.39 -4.85 4.42
C ARG A 66 1.78 -5.14 4.96
N GLU A 67 2.49 -6.09 4.35
CA GLU A 67 3.86 -6.44 4.73
C GLU A 67 4.80 -5.24 4.57
N ALA A 68 4.74 -4.53 3.44
CA ALA A 68 5.56 -3.34 3.20
C ALA A 68 5.24 -2.22 4.20
N ALA A 69 3.98 -2.06 4.61
CA ALA A 69 3.61 -1.08 5.63
C ALA A 69 4.15 -1.48 7.00
N VAL A 70 4.13 -2.77 7.37
CA VAL A 70 4.71 -3.30 8.62
C VAL A 70 6.22 -3.16 8.64
N ASN A 71 6.93 -3.55 7.58
CA ASN A 71 8.40 -3.43 7.55
C ASN A 71 8.85 -1.96 7.66
N GLN A 72 8.00 -1.03 7.25
CA GLN A 72 8.24 0.41 7.37
C GLN A 72 7.97 0.96 8.79
N THR A 73 7.47 0.16 9.73
CA THR A 73 7.17 0.61 11.10
C THR A 73 8.25 0.31 12.12
N GLU A 74 9.17 -0.62 11.83
CA GLU A 74 10.07 -1.24 12.83
C GLU A 74 10.97 -0.23 13.60
N GLN A 75 11.02 1.03 13.17
CA GLN A 75 11.82 2.08 13.82
C GLN A 75 11.11 3.43 13.90
N LEU A 76 9.77 3.47 13.77
CA LEU A 76 9.05 4.74 13.84
C LEU A 76 8.72 5.11 15.29
N PRO A 77 9.22 6.25 15.81
CA PRO A 77 8.72 6.80 17.06
C PRO A 77 7.21 7.01 17.00
N VAL A 78 6.53 6.55 18.05
CA VAL A 78 5.09 6.71 18.26
C VAL A 78 4.88 7.34 19.63
N ASP A 79 4.34 8.56 19.64
CA ASP A 79 3.92 9.22 20.87
C ASP A 79 2.41 9.13 21.03
N LYS A 80 1.96 8.65 22.19
CA LYS A 80 0.53 8.67 22.53
C LYS A 80 0.12 10.08 22.92
N VAL A 81 -0.98 10.55 22.34
CA VAL A 81 -1.55 11.87 22.63
C VAL A 81 -3.05 11.75 22.88
N GLN A 82 -3.67 12.80 23.41
CA GLN A 82 -5.12 12.81 23.60
C GLN A 82 -5.84 12.56 22.26
N GLY A 83 -6.64 11.49 22.21
CA GLY A 83 -7.43 11.12 21.03
C GLY A 83 -6.68 10.37 19.93
N GLY A 84 -5.40 10.05 20.08
CA GLY A 84 -4.66 9.31 19.06
C GLY A 84 -3.17 9.17 19.30
N TYR A 85 -2.41 9.21 18.21
CA TYR A 85 -0.96 8.99 18.17
C TYR A 85 -0.31 10.00 17.24
N LEU A 86 0.89 10.45 17.59
CA LEU A 86 1.80 11.14 16.68
C LEU A 86 2.87 10.14 16.24
N VAL A 87 2.95 9.90 14.94
CA VAL A 87 3.94 8.96 14.37
C VAL A 87 4.91 9.72 13.48
N SER A 88 6.21 9.55 13.72
CA SER A 88 7.24 10.20 12.91
C SER A 88 7.28 9.69 11.46
N SER A 89 7.79 10.52 10.56
CA SER A 89 8.13 10.14 9.19
C SER A 89 9.43 9.36 9.15
N ILE A 90 9.53 8.37 8.24
CA ILE A 90 10.79 7.65 7.97
C ILE A 90 11.85 8.57 7.36
N GLN A 91 11.42 9.56 6.56
CA GLN A 91 12.32 10.45 5.83
C GLN A 91 12.83 11.62 6.69
N ASP A 92 12.10 11.97 7.75
CA ASP A 92 12.38 13.12 8.60
C ASP A 92 11.69 12.93 9.95
N PHE A 93 12.45 12.53 10.97
CA PHE A 93 11.91 12.22 12.29
C PHE A 93 11.32 13.45 13.01
N SER A 94 11.65 14.68 12.58
CA SER A 94 11.04 15.90 13.13
C SER A 94 9.59 16.07 12.68
N LYS A 95 9.23 15.49 11.52
CA LYS A 95 7.88 15.52 10.99
C LYS A 95 7.04 14.39 11.58
N LYS A 96 5.97 14.76 12.27
CA LYS A 96 5.00 13.82 12.85
C LYS A 96 3.66 13.91 12.14
N TYR A 97 2.98 12.77 12.04
CA TYR A 97 1.63 12.67 11.48
C TYR A 97 0.67 12.20 12.55
N PHE A 98 -0.46 12.89 12.66
CA PHE A 98 -1.54 12.48 13.56
C PHE A 98 -2.26 11.25 12.99
N VAL A 99 -2.48 10.28 13.88
CA VAL A 99 -3.14 9.00 13.60
C VAL A 99 -4.18 8.74 14.68
N TYR A 100 -5.41 8.41 14.27
CA TYR A 100 -6.50 8.14 15.20
C TYR A 100 -7.39 7.00 14.69
N PHE A 101 -8.15 6.38 15.60
CA PHE A 101 -9.10 5.34 15.24
C PHE A 101 -10.52 5.91 15.15
N ASN A 102 -11.18 5.70 14.01
CA ASN A 102 -12.59 6.03 13.81
C ASN A 102 -13.43 4.74 13.75
N LYS A 103 -14.54 4.66 14.50
CA LYS A 103 -15.38 3.45 14.54
C LYS A 103 -15.98 3.06 13.18
N VAL A 104 -16.27 4.03 12.31
CA VAL A 104 -16.88 3.81 11.00
C VAL A 104 -15.81 3.53 9.94
N ARG A 105 -14.70 4.28 9.98
CA ARG A 105 -13.69 4.30 8.91
C ARG A 105 -12.40 3.55 9.24
N GLY A 106 -12.27 3.05 10.47
CA GLY A 106 -11.05 2.43 10.98
C GLY A 106 -9.94 3.45 11.25
N TRP A 107 -8.68 2.98 11.23
CA TRP A 107 -7.49 3.82 11.40
C TRP A 107 -7.39 4.90 10.33
N GLN A 108 -7.21 6.13 10.77
CA GLN A 108 -7.06 7.33 9.95
C GLN A 108 -5.67 7.92 10.15
N CYS A 109 -5.07 8.44 9.09
CA CYS A 109 -3.81 9.16 9.16
C CYS A 109 -3.85 10.39 8.26
N GLU A 110 -3.18 11.44 8.71
CA GLU A 110 -3.07 12.69 7.97
C GLU A 110 -1.96 12.70 6.93
N CYS A 111 -1.17 11.64 6.77
CA CYS A 111 -0.13 11.59 5.76
C CYS A 111 -0.73 11.55 4.34
N MET A 112 0.01 12.12 3.38
CA MET A 112 -0.45 12.24 1.99
C MET A 112 -0.82 10.88 1.38
N LYS A 113 0.00 9.85 1.62
CA LYS A 113 -0.25 8.49 1.14
C LYS A 113 -1.62 7.96 1.60
N HIS A 114 -1.96 8.11 2.88
CA HIS A 114 -3.24 7.66 3.41
C HIS A 114 -4.41 8.44 2.80
N ARG A 115 -4.30 9.79 2.72
CA ARG A 115 -5.34 10.64 2.11
C ARG A 115 -5.60 10.28 0.65
N CYS A 116 -4.55 10.19 -0.16
CA CYS A 116 -4.65 9.83 -1.57
C CYS A 116 -5.26 8.44 -1.76
N TRP A 117 -4.76 7.44 -1.03
CA TRP A 117 -5.26 6.08 -1.12
C TRP A 117 -6.71 5.96 -0.70
N ARG A 118 -7.11 6.66 0.35
CA ARG A 118 -8.50 6.68 0.83
C ARG A 118 -9.48 7.27 -0.18
N ASN A 119 -9.06 8.28 -0.92
CA ASN A 119 -9.91 8.92 -1.93
C ASN A 119 -9.96 8.12 -3.24
N ARG A 120 -8.87 7.44 -3.60
CA ARG A 120 -8.71 6.84 -4.94
C ARG A 120 -8.94 5.34 -4.99
N ILE A 121 -8.48 4.56 -4.01
CA ILE A 121 -8.59 3.09 -4.07
C ILE A 121 -10.03 2.60 -4.19
N PRO A 122 -11.02 3.14 -3.44
CA PRO A 122 -12.40 2.65 -3.54
C PRO A 122 -13.01 2.81 -4.94
N SER A 123 -12.65 3.86 -5.67
CA SER A 123 -13.19 4.16 -7.01
C SER A 123 -12.33 3.61 -8.14
N GLU A 124 -11.00 3.74 -8.06
CA GLU A 124 -10.07 3.33 -9.11
C GLU A 124 -9.71 1.84 -9.05
N LEU A 125 -9.69 1.24 -7.86
CA LEU A 125 -9.29 -0.15 -7.64
C LEU A 125 -10.23 -0.87 -6.65
N PRO A 126 -11.54 -0.96 -6.94
CA PRO A 126 -12.54 -1.49 -6.01
C PRO A 126 -12.26 -2.94 -5.58
N GLN A 127 -11.73 -3.77 -6.48
CA GLN A 127 -11.37 -5.15 -6.16
C GLN A 127 -10.16 -5.23 -5.20
N LEU A 128 -9.21 -4.30 -5.32
CA LEU A 128 -8.13 -4.17 -4.35
C LEU A 128 -8.65 -3.66 -3.01
N TYR A 129 -9.58 -2.71 -3.02
CA TYR A 129 -10.22 -2.23 -1.80
C TYR A 129 -10.92 -3.36 -1.04
N LYS A 130 -11.64 -4.22 -1.77
CA LYS A 130 -12.25 -5.44 -1.22
C LYS A 130 -11.20 -6.40 -0.67
N ALA A 131 -10.09 -6.63 -1.39
CA ALA A 131 -8.98 -7.47 -0.92
C ALA A 131 -8.29 -6.91 0.35
N LEU A 132 -8.28 -5.58 0.50
CA LEU A 132 -7.81 -4.90 1.71
C LEU A 132 -8.81 -4.97 2.88
N ASN A 133 -9.98 -5.58 2.69
CA ASN A 133 -11.11 -5.59 3.61
C ASN A 133 -11.63 -4.19 3.92
N HIS A 134 -11.75 -3.36 2.87
CA HIS A 134 -12.25 -1.98 2.95
C HIS A 134 -11.47 -1.10 3.92
N LYS A 135 -10.17 -1.39 4.10
CA LYS A 135 -9.27 -0.63 4.98
C LYS A 135 -8.14 -0.01 4.17
N ILE A 136 -7.73 1.18 4.59
CA ILE A 136 -6.61 1.90 4.02
C ILE A 136 -5.53 1.97 5.08
N PHE A 137 -4.31 1.58 4.72
CA PHE A 137 -3.20 1.57 5.64
C PHE A 137 -2.03 2.34 5.04
N CYS A 138 -1.34 3.10 5.88
CA CYS A 138 0.03 3.55 5.66
C CYS A 138 0.91 3.00 6.81
N HIS A 139 2.23 3.16 6.71
CA HIS A 139 3.11 2.75 7.81
C HIS A 139 2.74 3.45 9.12
N HIS A 140 2.30 4.71 9.11
CA HIS A 140 1.88 5.40 10.36
C HIS A 140 0.65 4.75 11.01
N THR A 141 -0.38 4.38 10.24
CA THR A 141 -1.55 3.67 10.80
C THR A 141 -1.18 2.30 11.35
N VAL A 142 -0.21 1.63 10.72
CA VAL A 142 0.28 0.33 11.18
C VAL A 142 1.10 0.50 12.46
N ALA A 143 1.96 1.51 12.54
CA ALA A 143 2.81 1.78 13.71
C ALA A 143 1.95 2.09 14.93
N ALA A 144 0.96 2.98 14.78
CA ALA A 144 0.01 3.27 15.85
C ALA A 144 -0.76 2.01 16.28
N TYR A 145 -1.23 1.20 15.32
CA TYR A 145 -1.91 -0.06 15.63
C TYR A 145 -1.04 -1.05 16.40
N LEU A 146 0.23 -1.23 16.00
CA LEU A 146 1.15 -2.12 16.69
C LEU A 146 1.45 -1.64 18.12
N CYS A 147 1.70 -0.35 18.30
CA CYS A 147 1.85 0.28 19.61
C CYS A 147 0.62 0.00 20.51
N THR A 148 -0.61 0.08 19.98
CA THR A 148 -1.82 -0.23 20.76
C THR A 148 -1.94 -1.70 21.19
N ARG A 149 -1.25 -2.63 20.50
CA ARG A 149 -1.29 -4.06 20.83
C ARG A 149 -0.27 -4.42 21.90
N GLU A 150 0.91 -3.80 21.85
CA GLU A 150 1.94 -3.96 22.87
C GLU A 150 1.45 -3.45 24.22
N GLU A 151 0.67 -2.36 24.25
CA GLU A 151 0.02 -1.85 25.47
C GLU A 151 -1.01 -2.82 26.10
N LYS A 152 -1.47 -3.84 25.36
CA LYS A 152 -2.49 -4.80 25.83
C LYS A 152 -1.90 -6.14 26.29
N GLN A 153 -0.58 -6.30 26.21
CA GLN A 153 0.15 -7.45 26.73
C GLN A 153 0.68 -7.14 28.13
#